data_AF-A0A261QT36-F1
#
_entry.id   AF-A0A261QT36-F1
#
_cell.length_a   1.000
_cell.length_b   1.000
_cell.length_c   1.000
_cell.angle_alpha   90.00
_cell.angle_beta   90.00
_cell.angle_gamma   90.00
#
_symmetry.space_group_name_H-M   'P 1'
#
loop_
_entity.id
_entity.type
_entity.pdbx_description
1 polymer ?
#
loop_
_entity_poly.entity_id
_entity_poly.type
_entity_poly.pdbx_seq_one_letter_code
_entity_poly.pdbx_strand_id
1 'polypeptide(L)' 'MSYSIDFRRKVISTLKDEGLSIRETAKQFRIGPASVLRWINQIDP' A
#
# COMPACT_ATOMS: atom_id res chain seq x y z
N MET A 1 -7.24 13.53 1.35
CA MET A 1 -6.78 12.70 2.48
C MET A 1 -5.35 12.27 2.24
N SER A 2 -4.40 12.85 2.98
CA SER A 2 -3.00 12.42 2.92
C SER A 2 -2.80 11.27 3.91
N TYR A 3 -2.44 10.10 3.42
CA TYR A 3 -2.00 9.00 4.27
C TYR A 3 -0.57 9.27 4.75
N SER A 4 -0.30 9.08 6.04
CA SER A 4 1.03 9.21 6.64
C SER A 4 2.04 8.24 6.01
N ILE A 5 3.32 8.62 6.00
CA ILE A 5 4.40 7.80 5.42
C ILE A 5 4.48 6.43 6.11
N ASP A 6 4.34 6.38 7.43
CA ASP A 6 4.34 5.14 8.21
C ASP A 6 3.23 4.18 7.78
N PHE A 7 2.05 4.73 7.50
CA PHE A 7 0.92 3.94 7.00
C PHE A 7 1.23 3.35 5.62
N ARG A 8 1.79 4.15 4.70
CA ARG A 8 2.17 3.67 3.36
C ARG A 8 3.24 2.58 3.45
N ARG A 9 4.25 2.75 4.31
CA ARG A 9 5.29 1.75 4.56
C ARG A 9 4.70 0.46 5.11
N LYS A 10 3.77 0.54 6.07
CA LYS A 10 3.07 -0.62 6.60
C LYS A 10 2.32 -1.37 5.50
N VAL A 11 1.55 -0.66 4.67
CA VAL A 11 0.80 -1.25 3.56
C VAL A 11 1.72 -1.94 2.55
N ILE A 12 2.84 -1.32 2.16
CA ILE A 12 3.81 -1.93 1.24
C ILE A 12 4.50 -3.14 1.90
N SER A 13 4.85 -3.04 3.18
CA SER A 13 5.47 -4.14 3.92
C SER A 13 4.54 -5.34 3.97
N THR A 14 3.27 -5.14 4.30
CA THR A 14 2.26 -6.21 4.31
C THR A 14 2.07 -6.83 2.92
N LEU A 15 2.03 -6.02 1.86
CA LEU A 15 1.95 -6.51 0.49
C LEU A 15 3.14 -7.41 0.11
N LYS A 16 4.36 -7.04 0.53
CA LYS A 16 5.58 -7.83 0.25
C LYS A 16 5.69 -9.07 1.14
N ASP A 17 5.37 -8.95 2.42
CA ASP A 17 5.56 -10.00 3.43
C ASP A 17 4.50 -11.11 3.31
N GLU A 18 3.24 -10.72 3.10
CA GLU A 18 2.14 -11.68 2.90
C GLU A 18 2.01 -12.14 1.44
N GLY A 19 2.80 -11.58 0.51
CA GLY A 19 2.72 -11.90 -0.93
C GLY A 19 1.35 -11.56 -1.56
N LEU A 20 0.62 -10.62 -0.95
CA LEU A 20 -0.74 -10.28 -1.36
C LEU A 20 -0.77 -9.49 -2.67
N SER A 21 -1.87 -9.67 -3.41
CA SER A 21 -2.16 -8.80 -4.55
C SER A 21 -2.53 -7.39 -4.09
N ILE A 22 -2.30 -6.39 -4.95
CA ILE A 22 -2.66 -4.97 -4.73
C ILE A 22 -4.12 -4.81 -4.30
N ARG A 23 -5.03 -5.59 -4.91
CA ARG A 23 -6.47 -5.55 -4.60
C ARG A 23 -6.78 -6.09 -3.21
N GLU A 24 -6.16 -7.21 -2.82
CA GLU A 24 -6.35 -7.83 -1.51
C GLU A 24 -5.82 -6.93 -0.40
N THR A 25 -4.62 -6.37 -0.60
CA THR A 25 -4.03 -5.39 0.31
C THR A 25 -4.93 -4.16 0.42
N ALA A 26 -5.41 -3.61 -0.70
CA ALA A 26 -6.30 -2.45 -0.68
C ALA A 26 -7.60 -2.73 0.09
N LYS A 27 -8.17 -3.93 -0.05
CA LYS A 27 -9.36 -4.36 0.68
C LYS A 27 -9.09 -4.50 2.19
N GLN A 28 -7.95 -5.08 2.58
CA GLN A 28 -7.53 -5.25 3.98
C GLN A 28 -7.38 -3.90 4.69
N PHE A 29 -6.80 -2.91 4.01
CA PHE A 29 -6.60 -1.56 4.55
C PHE A 29 -7.76 -0.60 4.25
N ARG A 30 -8.83 -1.05 3.58
CA ARG A 30 -9.98 -0.25 3.14
C ARG A 30 -9.58 1.01 2.38
N ILE A 31 -8.57 0.89 1.51
CA ILE A 31 -8.07 1.96 0.66
C ILE A 31 -8.33 1.65 -0.82
N GLY A 32 -8.15 2.67 -1.67
CA GLY A 32 -8.23 2.47 -3.11
C GLY A 32 -7.01 1.68 -3.64
N PRO A 33 -7.19 0.71 -4.55
CA PRO A 33 -6.08 -0.03 -5.15
C PRO A 33 -5.13 0.88 -5.94
N ALA A 34 -5.63 2.00 -6.47
CA ALA A 34 -4.81 3.03 -7.11
C ALA A 34 -3.81 3.69 -6.14
N SER A 35 -4.17 3.83 -4.86
CA SER A 35 -3.27 4.38 -3.83
C SER A 35 -2.11 3.42 -3.56
N VAL A 36 -2.40 2.12 -3.44
CA VAL A 36 -1.38 1.08 -3.24
C VAL A 36 -0.44 1.01 -4.43
N LEU A 37 -0.98 0.97 -5.66
CA LEU A 37 -0.18 0.99 -6.89
C LEU A 37 0.73 2.22 -6.95
N ARG A 38 0.20 3.39 -6.59
CA ARG A 38 0.98 4.64 -6.54
C ARG A 38 2.13 4.55 -5.55
N TRP A 39 1.94 3.96 -4.36
CA TRP A 39 3.01 3.86 -3.36
C TRP A 39 4.06 2.81 -3.71
N ILE A 40 3.70 1.76 -4.46
CA ILE A 40 4.67 0.80 -5.00
C ILE A 40 5.56 1.46 -6.05
N ASN A 41 4.97 2.28 -6.92
CA ASN A 41 5.72 2.99 -7.98
C ASN A 41 6.44 4.24 -7.47
N GLN A 42 5.92 4.88 -6.42
CA GLN A 42 6.58 5.95 -5.68
C GLN A 42 7.27 5.33 -4.46
N ILE A 43 8.32 4.54 -4.70
CA ILE A 43 9.40 4.39 -3.73
C ILE A 43 10.05 5.77 -3.68
N ASP A 44 9.56 6.63 -2.78
CA ASP A 44 10.14 7.95 -2.53
C ASP A 44 11.65 7.78 -2.25
N PRO A 45 12.53 8.70 -2.72
CA PRO A 45 13.96 8.68 -2.40
C PRO A 45 14.26 8.73 -0.89
#